data_AF-A0A2A4VGS0-F1
#
_entry.id   AF-A0A2A4VGS0-F1
#
_cell.length_a   1.000
_cell.length_b   1.000
_cell.length_c   1.000
_cell.angle_alpha   90.00
_cell.angle_beta   90.00
_cell.angle_gamma   90.00
#
_symmetry.space_group_name_H-M   'P 1'
#
loop_
_entity.id
_entity.type
_entity.pdbx_description
1 polymer ?
#
loop_
_entity_poly.entity_id
_entity_poly.type
_entity_poly.pdbx_seq_one_letter_code
_entity_poly.pdbx_strand_id
1 'polypeptide(L)'
;MKIEADFSGAADKPFELTEEERAMIDGALSRYLHMDEADRAVLINDIELTGGFRQFGYGSLIGDPSSENDKEYGGVAPGWEKGAFCKDRHYRGTPESLGVTMGALPTEDGTGGLPGVIQEINAGSDDGNFANRVLKNIKDFALRETSLNPIYEYKVIDVETTRHGTVKGLVCAADPKNPLYLGRDGETLTIEEKAAIIATSKGVPGASPRNTGMAYWRDHVKCCELGGFEPDENIQKLVGLAEVYRAQLEHDDPKLFAELVAIEAKNAPAGAKEGVTYADPVYDVAMVSASADPRRVLDLRNGAISSADLLTDPLSSADIRQINVLKTELEAPTMH
;
A
#
# COMPACT_ATOMS: atom_id res chain seq x y z
N MET A 1 -13.95 -18.12 6.90
CA MET A 1 -13.90 -19.14 5.83
C MET A 1 -12.52 -19.77 5.93
N LYS A 2 -12.43 -21.04 6.34
CA LYS A 2 -11.14 -21.75 6.38
C LYS A 2 -10.73 -21.97 4.93
N ILE A 3 -9.56 -21.46 4.55
CA ILE A 3 -8.94 -21.73 3.26
C ILE A 3 -8.45 -23.18 3.32
N GLU A 4 -9.30 -24.12 2.90
CA GLU A 4 -8.92 -25.52 2.67
C GLU A 4 -8.22 -25.64 1.32
N ALA A 5 -6.89 -25.56 1.37
CA ALA A 5 -5.99 -26.63 0.94
C ALA A 5 -6.36 -27.43 -0.33
N ASP A 6 -6.05 -26.89 -1.50
CA ASP A 6 -5.60 -27.71 -2.63
C ASP A 6 -4.12 -27.40 -2.90
N PHE A 7 -3.31 -28.46 -3.02
CA PHE A 7 -1.87 -28.46 -2.80
C PHE A 7 -1.15 -29.17 -3.96
N SER A 8 -0.64 -28.41 -4.92
CA SER A 8 0.49 -28.81 -5.75
C SER A 8 1.16 -27.59 -6.39
N GLY A 9 2.45 -27.40 -6.06
CA GLY A 9 3.48 -26.82 -6.94
C GLY A 9 3.42 -25.32 -7.24
N ALA A 10 4.58 -24.68 -7.28
CA ALA A 10 4.80 -23.55 -8.18
C ALA A 10 4.20 -23.86 -9.56
N ALA A 11 3.74 -22.85 -10.30
CA ALA A 11 3.08 -23.02 -11.60
C ALA A 11 3.71 -24.12 -12.49
N ASP A 12 2.83 -24.93 -13.08
CA ASP A 12 3.06 -26.34 -13.40
C ASP A 12 4.06 -26.63 -14.53
N LYS A 13 4.41 -25.67 -15.40
CA LYS A 13 5.32 -25.87 -16.56
C LYS A 13 5.92 -24.53 -17.06
N PRO A 14 7.15 -24.53 -17.60
CA PRO A 14 7.67 -23.40 -18.37
C PRO A 14 6.72 -22.98 -19.49
N PHE A 15 6.66 -21.68 -19.78
CA PHE A 15 5.87 -21.09 -20.86
C PHE A 15 6.77 -20.29 -21.77
N GLU A 16 6.87 -20.66 -23.04
CA GLU A 16 7.73 -19.97 -24.00
C GLU A 16 6.96 -18.78 -24.60
N LEU A 17 7.35 -17.56 -24.22
CA LEU A 17 6.85 -16.35 -24.86
C LEU A 17 7.45 -16.23 -26.26
N THR A 18 6.63 -15.84 -27.23
CA THR A 18 7.15 -15.41 -28.55
C THR A 18 7.96 -14.11 -28.41
N GLU A 19 8.83 -13.82 -29.38
CA GLU A 19 9.59 -12.56 -29.41
C GLU A 19 8.67 -11.32 -29.36
N GLU A 20 7.51 -11.39 -30.03
CA GLU A 20 6.52 -10.32 -30.03
C GLU A 20 5.87 -10.13 -28.65
N GLU A 21 5.48 -11.21 -27.97
CA GLU A 21 4.92 -11.16 -26.62
C GLU A 21 5.93 -10.68 -25.59
N ARG A 22 7.18 -11.12 -25.72
CA ARG A 22 8.29 -10.66 -24.86
C ARG A 22 8.51 -9.16 -25.01
N ALA A 23 8.57 -8.66 -26.24
CA ALA A 23 8.71 -7.23 -26.51
C ALA A 23 7.50 -6.42 -26.03
N MET A 24 6.29 -6.96 -26.15
CA MET A 24 5.06 -6.35 -25.66
C MET A 24 5.06 -6.20 -24.13
N ILE A 25 5.41 -7.27 -23.41
CA ILE A 25 5.49 -7.26 -21.94
C ILE A 25 6.60 -6.32 -21.47
N ASP A 26 7.80 -6.40 -22.06
CA ASP A 26 8.91 -5.49 -21.73
C ASP A 26 8.54 -4.02 -21.94
N GLY A 27 7.92 -3.71 -23.09
CA GLY A 27 7.45 -2.38 -23.41
C GLY A 27 6.39 -1.88 -22.42
N ALA A 28 5.51 -2.74 -21.94
CA ALA A 28 4.51 -2.39 -20.94
C ALA A 28 5.11 -2.14 -19.56
N LEU A 29 6.02 -3.00 -19.11
CA LEU A 29 6.74 -2.81 -17.84
C LEU A 29 7.57 -1.51 -17.86
N SER A 30 8.20 -1.19 -18.98
CA SER A 30 8.94 0.07 -19.15
C SER A 30 8.01 1.29 -19.20
N ARG A 31 6.93 1.23 -19.98
CA ARG A 31 6.04 2.37 -20.21
C ARG A 31 5.16 2.70 -19.02
N TYR A 32 4.57 1.69 -18.38
CA TYR A 32 3.55 1.88 -17.36
C TYR A 32 4.10 1.84 -15.94
N LEU A 33 5.15 1.03 -15.70
CA LEU A 33 5.75 0.87 -14.38
C LEU A 33 7.12 1.55 -14.26
N HIS A 34 7.67 2.08 -15.36
CA HIS A 34 8.98 2.74 -15.38
C HIS A 34 10.11 1.89 -14.76
N MET A 35 10.00 0.56 -14.85
CA MET A 35 10.97 -0.37 -14.29
C MET A 35 12.30 -0.30 -15.03
N ASP A 36 13.40 -0.54 -14.31
CA ASP A 36 14.72 -0.65 -14.92
C ASP A 36 14.87 -1.93 -15.77
N GLU A 37 15.82 -1.93 -16.71
CA GLU A 37 15.99 -3.03 -17.66
C GLU A 37 16.35 -4.36 -16.99
N ALA A 38 17.09 -4.31 -15.88
CA ALA A 38 17.52 -5.51 -15.17
C ALA A 38 16.32 -6.19 -14.48
N ASP A 39 15.49 -5.42 -13.78
CA ASP A 39 14.29 -5.91 -13.11
C ASP A 39 13.26 -6.43 -14.13
N ARG A 40 13.08 -5.75 -15.27
CA ARG A 40 12.20 -6.24 -16.35
C ARG A 40 12.67 -7.57 -16.91
N ALA A 41 13.98 -7.72 -17.16
CA ALA A 41 14.55 -8.97 -17.65
C ALA A 41 14.38 -10.12 -16.65
N VAL A 42 14.58 -9.87 -15.35
CA VAL A 42 14.35 -10.86 -14.29
C VAL A 42 12.89 -11.31 -14.29
N LEU A 43 11.94 -10.38 -14.35
CA LEU A 43 10.51 -10.71 -14.33
C LEU A 43 10.09 -11.52 -15.55
N ILE A 44 10.52 -11.12 -16.75
CA ILE A 44 10.20 -11.85 -17.99
C ILE A 44 10.78 -13.28 -17.96
N ASN A 45 12.03 -13.42 -17.51
CA ASN A 45 12.65 -14.74 -17.40
C ASN A 45 11.92 -15.62 -16.34
N ASP A 46 11.42 -15.03 -15.26
CA ASP A 46 10.60 -15.75 -14.26
C ASP A 46 9.25 -16.20 -14.83
N ILE A 47 8.60 -15.34 -15.63
CA ILE A 47 7.37 -15.69 -16.35
C ILE A 47 7.62 -16.88 -17.28
N GLU A 48 8.71 -16.88 -18.05
CA GLU A 48 9.00 -17.98 -18.96
C GLU A 48 9.36 -19.27 -18.24
N LEU A 49 10.13 -19.16 -17.14
CA LEU A 49 10.56 -20.29 -16.34
C LEU A 49 9.39 -20.98 -15.64
N THR A 50 8.45 -20.19 -15.13
CA THR A 50 7.39 -20.68 -14.25
C THR A 50 6.02 -20.76 -14.93
N GLY A 51 5.82 -20.05 -16.03
CA GLY A 51 4.50 -19.85 -16.61
C GLY A 51 3.57 -18.99 -15.74
N GLY A 52 4.10 -18.18 -14.82
CA GLY A 52 3.30 -17.37 -13.90
C GLY A 52 3.79 -15.92 -13.82
N PHE A 53 2.85 -14.98 -13.74
CA PHE A 53 3.12 -13.58 -13.42
C PHE A 53 2.55 -13.27 -12.04
N ARG A 54 3.39 -12.72 -11.17
CA ARG A 54 3.12 -12.61 -9.73
C ARG A 54 3.27 -11.18 -9.24
N GLN A 55 2.25 -10.70 -8.54
CA GLN A 55 2.26 -9.43 -7.82
C GLN A 55 2.31 -9.70 -6.33
N PHE A 56 3.16 -8.97 -5.60
CA PHE A 56 3.28 -9.07 -4.16
C PHE A 56 2.62 -7.87 -3.47
N GLY A 57 1.52 -8.14 -2.77
CA GLY A 57 0.76 -7.16 -2.02
C GLY A 57 1.05 -7.21 -0.52
N TYR A 58 1.51 -6.10 0.05
CA TYR A 58 1.81 -6.00 1.50
C TYR A 58 0.92 -5.01 2.27
N GLY A 59 0.07 -4.27 1.55
CA GLY A 59 -0.87 -3.28 2.08
C GLY A 59 -2.30 -3.55 1.63
N SER A 60 -2.94 -2.56 0.99
CA SER A 60 -4.35 -2.67 0.57
C SER A 60 -4.66 -3.86 -0.36
N LEU A 61 -3.66 -4.33 -1.11
CA LEU A 61 -3.77 -5.49 -2.01
C LEU A 61 -4.07 -6.80 -1.28
N ILE A 62 -3.76 -6.92 0.02
CA ILE A 62 -4.08 -8.09 0.83
C ILE A 62 -5.60 -8.34 0.90
N GLY A 63 -6.40 -7.26 0.94
CA GLY A 63 -7.86 -7.36 1.03
C GLY A 63 -8.61 -7.00 -0.26
N ASP A 64 -7.90 -6.50 -1.26
CA ASP A 64 -8.49 -5.89 -2.46
C ASP A 64 -7.53 -6.09 -3.65
N PRO A 65 -7.58 -7.20 -4.39
CA PRO A 65 -6.71 -7.45 -5.55
C PRO A 65 -6.84 -6.36 -6.62
N SER A 66 -5.75 -6.05 -7.32
CA SER A 66 -5.76 -5.00 -8.37
C SER A 66 -6.43 -5.42 -9.66
N SER A 67 -6.48 -6.72 -9.94
CA SER A 67 -6.71 -7.24 -11.28
C SER A 67 -7.13 -8.71 -11.24
N GLU A 68 -7.25 -9.31 -12.42
CA GLU A 68 -7.50 -10.74 -12.59
C GLU A 68 -6.46 -11.56 -11.80
N ASN A 69 -6.91 -12.59 -11.09
CA ASN A 69 -6.07 -13.43 -10.25
C ASN A 69 -6.55 -14.89 -10.32
N ASP A 70 -5.63 -15.82 -10.64
CA ASP A 70 -5.94 -17.26 -10.68
C ASP A 70 -5.68 -17.94 -9.34
N LYS A 71 -4.63 -17.50 -8.62
CA LYS A 71 -4.19 -18.09 -7.36
C LYS A 71 -3.72 -17.01 -6.39
N GLU A 72 -4.09 -17.18 -5.13
CA GLU A 72 -3.64 -16.31 -4.05
C GLU A 72 -2.98 -17.13 -2.93
N TYR A 73 -1.81 -16.70 -2.47
CA TYR A 73 -1.13 -17.35 -1.34
C TYR A 73 -0.21 -16.39 -0.58
N GLY A 74 -0.02 -16.67 0.71
CA GLY A 74 0.86 -15.88 1.57
C GLY A 74 2.34 -16.16 1.32
N GLY A 75 3.17 -15.14 1.56
CA GLY A 75 4.62 -15.22 1.53
C GLY A 75 5.28 -14.12 2.34
N VAL A 76 6.60 -14.23 2.51
CA VAL A 76 7.43 -13.26 3.23
C VAL A 76 8.57 -12.83 2.32
N ALA A 77 8.73 -11.53 2.09
CA ALA A 77 9.89 -11.01 1.39
C ALA A 77 11.03 -10.74 2.38
N PRO A 78 12.11 -11.56 2.40
CA PRO A 78 13.20 -11.42 3.35
C PRO A 78 14.01 -10.14 3.09
N GLY A 79 14.46 -9.47 4.15
CA GLY A 79 15.23 -8.23 4.03
C GLY A 79 14.40 -7.02 3.60
N TRP A 80 13.07 -7.10 3.73
CA TRP A 80 12.14 -6.00 3.47
C TRP A 80 11.33 -5.67 4.72
N GLU A 81 10.93 -4.41 4.83
CA GLU A 81 10.06 -3.90 5.88
C GLU A 81 8.95 -3.04 5.28
N LYS A 82 7.91 -2.80 6.10
CA LYS A 82 6.87 -1.83 5.81
C LYS A 82 6.76 -0.82 6.94
N GLY A 83 6.31 0.38 6.61
CA GLY A 83 6.08 1.40 7.61
C GLY A 83 5.37 2.62 7.04
N ALA A 84 5.17 3.62 7.91
CA ALA A 84 4.60 4.91 7.56
C ALA A 84 5.62 5.80 6.83
N PHE A 85 5.96 5.38 5.62
CA PHE A 85 7.04 5.96 4.82
C PHE A 85 6.55 6.98 3.78
N CYS A 86 5.24 7.10 3.60
CA CYS A 86 4.67 7.77 2.45
C CYS A 86 3.75 8.93 2.85
N LYS A 87 3.92 10.10 2.23
CA LYS A 87 2.90 11.17 2.22
C LYS A 87 1.81 10.79 1.23
N ASP A 88 0.56 11.08 1.57
CA ASP A 88 -0.59 10.92 0.69
C ASP A 88 -1.36 12.23 0.57
N ARG A 89 -1.39 12.79 -0.64
CA ARG A 89 -2.04 14.06 -0.95
C ARG A 89 -3.44 13.91 -1.54
N HIS A 90 -3.96 12.69 -1.64
CA HIS A 90 -5.21 12.43 -2.35
C HIS A 90 -6.17 11.50 -1.60
N TYR A 91 -5.74 10.30 -1.22
CA TYR A 91 -6.65 9.29 -0.68
C TYR A 91 -6.83 9.39 0.83
N ARG A 92 -5.77 9.75 1.56
CA ARG A 92 -5.76 9.96 3.03
C ARG A 92 -5.37 11.38 3.44
N GLY A 93 -5.12 12.25 2.46
CA GLY A 93 -4.85 13.66 2.66
C GLY A 93 -5.28 14.49 1.45
N THR A 94 -5.00 15.78 1.52
CA THR A 94 -5.18 16.74 0.42
C THR A 94 -3.83 17.40 0.10
N PRO A 95 -3.69 18.10 -1.03
CA PRO A 95 -2.48 18.87 -1.32
C PRO A 95 -2.10 19.86 -0.21
N GLU A 96 -3.09 20.41 0.50
CA GLU A 96 -2.93 21.38 1.58
C GLU A 96 -2.76 20.73 2.96
N SER A 97 -3.07 19.44 3.10
CA SER A 97 -2.97 18.69 4.35
C SER A 97 -2.72 17.22 4.06
N LEU A 98 -1.44 16.85 3.96
CA LEU A 98 -1.03 15.50 3.59
C LEU A 98 -1.40 14.50 4.68
N GLY A 99 -1.82 13.32 4.23
CA GLY A 99 -1.95 12.12 5.04
C GLY A 99 -0.66 11.33 5.07
N VAL A 100 -0.67 10.25 5.84
CA VAL A 100 0.44 9.30 5.95
C VAL A 100 -0.07 7.92 5.56
N THR A 101 0.61 7.29 4.61
CA THR A 101 0.32 5.94 4.13
C THR A 101 1.52 5.03 4.25
N MET A 102 1.28 3.76 3.98
CA MET A 102 2.31 2.73 4.01
C MET A 102 3.26 2.84 2.83
N GLY A 103 4.49 2.40 3.03
CA GLY A 103 5.41 2.01 1.97
C GLY A 103 6.18 0.77 2.39
N ALA A 104 6.83 0.13 1.42
CA ALA A 104 7.79 -0.95 1.64
C ALA A 104 9.18 -0.51 1.19
N LEU A 105 10.21 -0.97 1.92
CA LEU A 105 11.62 -0.69 1.64
C LEU A 105 12.48 -1.93 1.97
N PRO A 106 13.66 -2.07 1.35
CA PRO A 106 14.69 -2.95 1.87
C PRO A 106 15.14 -2.47 3.26
N THR A 107 15.37 -3.40 4.18
CA THR A 107 15.96 -3.09 5.50
C THR A 107 17.43 -2.72 5.35
N GLU A 108 17.93 -1.86 6.25
CA GLU A 108 19.31 -1.35 6.17
C GLU A 108 20.36 -2.45 6.37
N ASP A 109 20.05 -3.46 7.19
CA ASP A 109 20.94 -4.58 7.50
C ASP A 109 20.59 -5.87 6.76
N GLY A 110 19.58 -5.83 5.87
CA GLY A 110 19.07 -6.99 5.13
C GLY A 110 18.36 -8.02 6.01
N THR A 111 18.03 -7.70 7.27
CA THR A 111 17.28 -8.59 8.17
C THR A 111 15.78 -8.31 8.12
N GLY A 112 14.99 -9.12 8.82
CA GLY A 112 13.54 -8.99 8.85
C GLY A 112 12.86 -9.63 7.64
N GLY A 113 11.55 -9.41 7.54
CA GLY A 113 10.75 -9.96 6.47
C GLY A 113 9.41 -9.26 6.38
N LEU A 114 9.01 -8.90 5.17
CA LEU A 114 7.75 -8.24 4.88
C LEU A 114 6.70 -9.32 4.57
N PRO A 115 5.72 -9.57 5.46
CA PRO A 115 4.63 -10.49 5.16
C PRO A 115 3.65 -9.84 4.17
N GLY A 116 3.16 -10.66 3.24
CA GLY A 116 2.18 -10.24 2.26
C GLY A 116 1.62 -11.40 1.46
N VAL A 117 0.86 -11.05 0.42
CA VAL A 117 0.12 -11.97 -0.42
C VAL A 117 0.66 -11.91 -1.85
N ILE A 118 0.87 -13.07 -2.45
CA ILE A 118 1.12 -13.22 -3.88
C ILE A 118 -0.23 -13.39 -4.59
N GLN A 119 -0.44 -12.57 -5.60
CA GLN A 119 -1.52 -12.69 -6.58
C GLN A 119 -0.90 -13.14 -7.89
N GLU A 120 -1.32 -14.29 -8.40
CA GLU A 120 -0.70 -14.97 -9.53
C GLU A 120 -1.72 -15.22 -10.64
N ILE A 121 -1.35 -14.82 -11.85
CA ILE A 121 -1.96 -15.34 -13.08
C ILE A 121 -1.03 -16.40 -13.68
N ASN A 122 -1.62 -17.50 -14.14
CA ASN A 122 -0.90 -18.65 -14.68
C ASN A 122 -1.22 -18.82 -16.16
N ALA A 123 -0.24 -19.28 -16.92
CA ALA A 123 -0.44 -19.77 -18.27
C ALA A 123 -1.20 -21.10 -18.22
N GLY A 124 -2.35 -21.16 -18.89
CA GLY A 124 -3.01 -22.43 -19.18
C GLY A 124 -2.25 -23.23 -20.23
N SER A 125 -2.51 -24.54 -20.34
CA SER A 125 -1.81 -25.45 -21.27
C SER A 125 -1.94 -25.08 -22.75
N ASP A 126 -2.98 -24.30 -23.12
CA ASP A 126 -3.25 -23.81 -24.47
C ASP A 126 -3.66 -22.32 -24.45
N ASP A 127 -3.20 -21.55 -23.45
CA ASP A 127 -3.62 -20.16 -23.25
C ASP A 127 -2.86 -19.20 -24.19
N GLY A 128 -3.30 -19.13 -25.45
CA GLY A 128 -2.84 -18.14 -26.42
C GLY A 128 -3.20 -16.68 -26.06
N ASN A 129 -3.77 -16.44 -24.86
CA ASN A 129 -4.12 -15.13 -24.34
C ASN A 129 -3.30 -14.75 -23.09
N PHE A 130 -2.38 -15.59 -22.62
CA PHE A 130 -1.64 -15.35 -21.38
C PHE A 130 -0.87 -14.02 -21.39
N ALA A 131 -0.13 -13.72 -22.46
CA ALA A 131 0.62 -12.46 -22.58
C ALA A 131 -0.27 -11.21 -22.52
N ASN A 132 -1.51 -11.28 -23.06
CA ASN A 132 -2.47 -10.18 -22.95
C ASN A 132 -3.02 -10.04 -21.53
N ARG A 133 -3.23 -11.15 -20.81
CA ARG A 133 -3.63 -11.13 -19.39
C ARG A 133 -2.56 -10.49 -18.52
N VAL A 134 -1.28 -10.81 -18.78
CA VAL A 134 -0.12 -10.14 -18.16
C VAL A 134 -0.13 -8.64 -18.47
N LEU A 135 -0.27 -8.26 -19.73
CA LEU A 135 -0.33 -6.86 -20.15
C LEU A 135 -1.46 -6.09 -19.44
N LYS A 136 -2.66 -6.68 -19.36
CA LYS A 136 -3.79 -6.08 -18.67
C LYS A 136 -3.49 -5.90 -17.18
N ASN A 137 -2.92 -6.93 -16.52
CA ASN A 137 -2.53 -6.87 -15.11
C ASN A 137 -1.51 -5.76 -14.85
N ILE A 138 -0.51 -5.58 -15.71
CA ILE A 138 0.47 -4.49 -15.61
C ILE A 138 -0.22 -3.12 -15.67
N LYS A 139 -1.16 -2.92 -16.60
CA LYS A 139 -1.89 -1.66 -16.74
C LYS A 139 -2.80 -1.36 -15.55
N ASP A 140 -3.57 -2.35 -15.10
CA ASP A 140 -4.48 -2.21 -13.96
C ASP A 140 -3.68 -1.88 -12.69
N PHE A 141 -2.53 -2.53 -12.50
CA PHE A 141 -1.62 -2.28 -11.39
C PHE A 141 -1.01 -0.88 -11.44
N ALA A 142 -0.57 -0.43 -12.61
CA ALA A 142 -0.07 0.93 -12.81
C ALA A 142 -1.15 1.99 -12.49
N LEU A 143 -2.38 1.79 -12.98
CA LEU A 143 -3.47 2.73 -12.78
C LEU A 143 -3.83 2.88 -11.30
N ARG A 144 -3.84 1.76 -10.56
CA ARG A 144 -4.14 1.76 -9.14
C ARG A 144 -3.07 2.47 -8.32
N GLU A 145 -1.79 2.18 -8.57
CA GLU A 145 -0.71 2.56 -7.67
C GLU A 145 0.02 3.86 -8.09
N THR A 146 -0.06 4.28 -9.36
CA THR A 146 0.68 5.46 -9.87
C THR A 146 -0.19 6.71 -10.11
N SER A 147 -1.52 6.60 -10.18
CA SER A 147 -2.32 7.64 -10.86
C SER A 147 -2.42 9.00 -10.14
N LEU A 148 -2.33 9.11 -8.81
CA LEU A 148 -2.54 10.38 -8.09
C LEU A 148 -1.53 10.70 -6.98
N ASN A 149 -0.74 9.71 -6.55
CA ASN A 149 0.29 9.85 -5.52
C ASN A 149 1.56 9.06 -5.94
N PRO A 150 2.37 9.60 -6.89
CA PRO A 150 3.44 8.85 -7.55
C PRO A 150 4.67 8.75 -6.64
N ILE A 151 4.54 8.02 -5.52
CA ILE A 151 5.60 7.81 -4.53
C ILE A 151 6.24 6.43 -4.66
N TYR A 152 5.63 5.53 -5.41
CA TYR A 152 6.11 4.16 -5.54
C TYR A 152 7.01 3.99 -6.76
N GLU A 153 8.05 3.19 -6.58
CA GLU A 153 8.78 2.53 -7.65
C GLU A 153 8.40 1.05 -7.70
N TYR A 154 8.57 0.42 -8.85
CA TYR A 154 8.24 -0.99 -9.05
C TYR A 154 9.51 -1.83 -9.02
N LYS A 155 9.53 -2.86 -8.18
CA LYS A 155 10.68 -3.75 -7.99
C LYS A 155 10.29 -5.21 -8.14
N VAL A 156 11.26 -6.04 -8.51
CA VAL A 156 11.12 -7.50 -8.46
C VAL A 156 11.85 -8.00 -7.23
N ILE A 157 11.13 -8.71 -6.36
CA ILE A 157 11.67 -9.19 -5.09
C ILE A 157 11.55 -10.71 -5.00
N ASP A 158 12.43 -11.31 -4.20
CA ASP A 158 12.26 -12.69 -3.75
C ASP A 158 11.23 -12.74 -2.64
N VAL A 159 10.29 -13.69 -2.75
CA VAL A 159 9.27 -13.96 -1.75
C VAL A 159 9.33 -15.42 -1.36
N GLU A 160 9.64 -15.67 -0.09
CA GLU A 160 9.63 -17.01 0.49
C GLU A 160 8.19 -17.43 0.77
N THR A 161 7.81 -18.57 0.22
CA THR A 161 6.46 -19.13 0.41
C THR A 161 6.56 -20.49 1.09
N THR A 162 5.55 -20.85 1.86
CA THR A 162 5.55 -22.12 2.59
C THR A 162 5.48 -23.35 1.66
N ARG A 163 4.95 -23.19 0.43
CA ARG A 163 4.60 -24.31 -0.47
C ARG A 163 5.23 -24.25 -1.85
N HIS A 164 5.55 -23.06 -2.35
CA HIS A 164 6.05 -22.84 -3.71
C HIS A 164 7.55 -22.53 -3.75
N GLY A 165 8.23 -22.62 -2.59
CA GLY A 165 9.62 -22.19 -2.45
C GLY A 165 9.74 -20.67 -2.56
N THR A 166 10.89 -20.20 -3.01
CA THR A 166 11.09 -18.78 -3.32
C THR A 166 10.56 -18.47 -4.71
N VAL A 167 9.69 -17.47 -4.82
CA VAL A 167 9.14 -16.98 -6.10
C VAL A 167 9.53 -15.51 -6.30
N LYS A 168 9.57 -15.05 -7.56
CA LYS A 168 9.69 -13.62 -7.84
C LYS A 168 8.32 -12.95 -7.76
N GLY A 169 8.25 -11.79 -7.11
CA GLY A 169 7.05 -10.97 -7.01
C GLY A 169 7.31 -9.54 -7.44
N LEU A 170 6.42 -8.97 -8.25
CA LEU A 170 6.39 -7.55 -8.56
C LEU A 170 5.78 -6.77 -7.37
N VAL A 171 6.51 -5.83 -6.80
CA VAL A 171 6.08 -5.02 -5.64
C VAL A 171 6.12 -3.53 -5.95
N CYS A 172 5.22 -2.75 -5.34
CA CYS A 172 5.33 -1.30 -5.24
C CYS A 172 6.15 -0.92 -4.01
N ALA A 173 7.42 -0.55 -4.17
CA ALA A 173 8.27 -0.06 -3.09
C ALA A 173 8.16 1.47 -2.98
N ALA A 174 8.33 2.04 -1.79
CA ALA A 174 8.44 3.50 -1.66
C ALA A 174 9.76 3.98 -2.28
N ASP A 175 9.73 5.04 -3.09
CA ASP A 175 10.94 5.67 -3.64
C ASP A 175 11.52 6.68 -2.64
N PRO A 176 12.70 6.41 -2.03
CA PRO A 176 13.30 7.32 -1.06
C PRO A 176 13.75 8.67 -1.65
N LYS A 177 13.84 8.78 -2.98
CA LYS A 177 14.21 10.02 -3.67
C LYS A 177 13.00 10.89 -3.96
N ASN A 178 11.79 10.36 -3.79
CA ASN A 178 10.57 11.08 -4.08
C ASN A 178 10.30 12.16 -3.01
N PRO A 179 9.85 13.38 -3.38
CA PRO A 179 9.48 14.42 -2.39
C PRO A 179 8.37 14.01 -1.42
N LEU A 180 7.59 12.99 -1.79
CA LEU A 180 6.51 12.46 -0.96
C LEU A 180 7.02 11.45 0.09
N TYR A 181 8.29 11.05 0.07
CA TYR A 181 8.90 10.17 1.07
C TYR A 181 8.98 10.83 2.45
N LEU A 182 8.64 10.08 3.50
CA LEU A 182 8.67 10.49 4.92
C LEU A 182 9.82 9.88 5.71
N GLY A 183 10.61 9.01 5.09
CA GLY A 183 11.64 8.31 5.84
C GLY A 183 11.10 7.23 6.78
N ARG A 184 12.04 6.46 7.31
CA ARG A 184 11.83 5.66 8.52
C ARG A 184 11.54 6.54 9.72
N ASP A 185 11.20 5.91 10.83
CA ASP A 185 10.91 6.62 12.06
C ASP A 185 12.16 7.36 12.57
N GLY A 186 12.03 8.68 12.73
CA GLY A 186 13.12 9.56 13.17
C GLY A 186 14.01 10.10 12.06
N GLU A 187 13.80 9.70 10.79
CA GLU A 187 14.54 10.29 9.65
C GLU A 187 13.98 11.67 9.28
N THR A 188 12.70 11.73 8.88
CA THR A 188 12.01 13.01 8.59
C THR A 188 11.03 13.39 9.68
N LEU A 189 10.25 12.40 10.13
CA LEU A 189 9.27 12.56 11.21
C LEU A 189 9.42 11.40 12.21
N THR A 190 9.17 11.69 13.47
CA THR A 190 9.00 10.71 14.54
C THR A 190 7.71 9.91 14.35
N ILE A 191 7.61 8.75 15.01
CA ILE A 191 6.38 7.94 14.99
C ILE A 191 5.20 8.69 15.61
N GLU A 192 5.46 9.53 16.61
CA GLU A 192 4.47 10.41 17.25
C GLU A 192 3.93 11.46 16.29
N GLU A 193 4.79 12.14 15.52
CA GLU A 193 4.36 13.12 14.51
C GLU A 193 3.56 12.45 13.39
N LYS A 194 3.99 11.27 12.91
CA LYS A 194 3.25 10.49 11.92
C LYS A 194 1.87 10.09 12.46
N ALA A 195 1.80 9.61 13.70
CA ALA A 195 0.55 9.23 14.36
C ALA A 195 -0.40 10.43 14.53
N ALA A 196 0.11 11.61 14.87
CA ALA A 196 -0.70 12.83 14.97
C ALA A 196 -1.30 13.24 13.63
N ILE A 197 -0.54 13.13 12.53
CA ILE A 197 -1.07 13.38 11.18
C ILE A 197 -2.17 12.36 10.85
N ILE A 198 -1.93 11.06 11.06
CA ILE A 198 -2.93 9.99 10.83
C ILE A 198 -4.23 10.26 11.61
N ALA A 199 -4.11 10.72 12.85
CA ALA A 199 -5.23 11.04 13.70
C ALA A 199 -6.07 12.22 13.20
N THR A 200 -5.61 13.03 12.26
CA THR A 200 -6.35 14.21 11.78
C THR A 200 -6.61 14.21 10.26
N SER A 201 -5.91 13.36 9.51
CA SER A 201 -5.91 13.44 8.06
C SER A 201 -7.18 12.87 7.41
N LYS A 202 -7.59 13.51 6.32
CA LYS A 202 -8.69 13.07 5.44
C LYS A 202 -8.35 13.37 3.98
N GLY A 203 -8.70 12.43 3.11
CA GLY A 203 -8.53 12.51 1.68
C GLY A 203 -9.55 13.41 0.99
N VAL A 204 -9.32 13.64 -0.30
CA VAL A 204 -10.25 14.34 -1.18
C VAL A 204 -11.61 13.64 -1.15
N PRO A 205 -12.74 14.36 -0.97
CA PRO A 205 -14.06 13.73 -0.86
C PRO A 205 -14.37 12.81 -2.04
N GLY A 206 -14.73 11.55 -1.73
CA GLY A 206 -15.09 10.54 -2.74
C GLY A 206 -13.91 9.81 -3.38
N ALA A 207 -12.65 10.15 -3.03
CA ALA A 207 -11.47 9.49 -3.59
C ALA A 207 -11.35 8.01 -3.19
N SER A 208 -11.84 7.64 -1.99
CA SER A 208 -11.77 6.26 -1.50
C SER A 208 -12.73 6.03 -0.32
N PRO A 209 -13.23 4.81 -0.11
CA PRO A 209 -14.03 4.48 1.08
C PRO A 209 -13.24 4.65 2.39
N ARG A 210 -11.94 4.40 2.42
CA ARG A 210 -11.14 4.54 3.66
C ARG A 210 -10.61 5.97 3.85
N ASN A 211 -11.40 6.99 3.52
CA ASN A 211 -10.94 8.36 3.26
C ASN A 211 -10.20 9.06 4.41
N THR A 212 -10.17 8.54 5.64
CA THR A 212 -9.39 9.11 6.74
C THR A 212 -8.11 8.31 6.98
N GLY A 213 -7.07 8.94 7.54
CA GLY A 213 -5.86 8.23 7.95
C GLY A 213 -6.17 7.05 8.86
N MET A 214 -6.97 7.27 9.90
CA MET A 214 -7.41 6.21 10.83
C MET A 214 -8.10 5.03 10.13
N ALA A 215 -9.06 5.30 9.23
CA ALA A 215 -9.76 4.21 8.53
C ALA A 215 -8.80 3.32 7.73
N TYR A 216 -7.81 3.93 7.07
CA TYR A 216 -6.81 3.19 6.29
C TYR A 216 -5.93 2.29 7.13
N TRP A 217 -5.38 2.83 8.23
CA TRP A 217 -4.47 2.07 9.07
C TRP A 217 -5.20 0.98 9.88
N ARG A 218 -6.43 1.23 10.33
CA ARG A 218 -7.27 0.21 10.98
C ARG A 218 -7.60 -0.93 10.02
N ASP A 219 -8.00 -0.60 8.80
CA ASP A 219 -8.29 -1.60 7.77
C ASP A 219 -7.06 -2.45 7.44
N HIS A 220 -5.88 -1.84 7.35
CA HIS A 220 -4.63 -2.57 7.11
C HIS A 220 -4.33 -3.62 8.20
N VAL A 221 -4.44 -3.24 9.48
CA VAL A 221 -4.27 -4.20 10.59
C VAL A 221 -5.28 -5.33 10.44
N LYS A 222 -6.52 -5.01 10.08
CA LYS A 222 -7.55 -6.03 9.86
C LYS A 222 -7.24 -6.96 8.69
N CYS A 223 -6.75 -6.44 7.59
CA CYS A 223 -6.31 -7.23 6.44
C CYS A 223 -5.16 -8.18 6.82
N CYS A 224 -4.21 -7.74 7.64
CA CYS A 224 -3.13 -8.61 8.13
C CYS A 224 -3.69 -9.77 8.95
N GLU A 225 -4.59 -9.49 9.91
CA GLU A 225 -5.25 -10.54 10.70
C GLU A 225 -6.03 -11.54 9.83
N LEU A 226 -6.80 -11.04 8.86
CA LEU A 226 -7.60 -11.88 7.96
C LEU A 226 -6.73 -12.71 7.02
N GLY A 227 -5.58 -12.16 6.60
CA GLY A 227 -4.56 -12.87 5.83
C GLY A 227 -3.75 -13.88 6.63
N GLY A 228 -3.96 -13.96 7.95
CA GLY A 228 -3.24 -14.89 8.83
C GLY A 228 -1.79 -14.45 9.10
N PHE A 229 -1.50 -13.16 8.98
CA PHE A 229 -0.20 -12.59 9.29
C PHE A 229 -0.22 -11.99 10.70
N GLU A 230 0.87 -12.18 11.44
CA GLU A 230 1.07 -11.47 12.70
C GLU A 230 1.14 -9.95 12.42
N PRO A 231 0.41 -9.12 13.17
CA PRO A 231 0.44 -7.69 12.97
C PRO A 231 1.81 -7.12 13.38
N ASP A 232 2.40 -6.31 12.50
CA ASP A 232 3.71 -5.70 12.69
C ASP A 232 3.76 -4.77 13.91
N GLU A 233 4.65 -5.03 14.87
CA GLU A 233 4.74 -4.30 16.15
C GLU A 233 4.87 -2.78 15.98
N ASN A 234 5.63 -2.30 14.98
CA ASN A 234 5.80 -0.87 14.74
C ASN A 234 4.52 -0.25 14.19
N ILE A 235 3.81 -0.97 13.32
CA ILE A 235 2.49 -0.56 12.85
C ILE A 235 1.49 -0.56 14.02
N GLN A 236 1.50 -1.58 14.89
CA GLN A 236 0.60 -1.60 16.05
C GLN A 236 0.85 -0.39 16.95
N LYS A 237 2.12 -0.06 17.21
CA LYS A 237 2.52 1.12 17.99
C LYS A 237 2.06 2.42 17.34
N LEU A 238 2.26 2.59 16.03
CA LEU A 238 1.82 3.76 15.28
C LEU A 238 0.31 3.94 15.38
N VAL A 239 -0.46 2.88 15.15
CA VAL A 239 -1.92 2.90 15.22
C VAL A 239 -2.39 3.21 16.64
N GLY A 240 -1.81 2.55 17.65
CA GLY A 240 -2.13 2.82 19.06
C GLY A 240 -1.88 4.28 19.47
N LEU A 241 -0.80 4.90 18.99
CA LEU A 241 -0.55 6.33 19.21
C LEU A 241 -1.58 7.20 18.48
N ALA A 242 -1.94 6.87 17.24
CA ALA A 242 -2.93 7.60 16.47
C ALA A 242 -4.33 7.53 17.11
N GLU A 243 -4.69 6.40 17.73
CA GLU A 243 -5.91 6.25 18.53
C GLU A 243 -5.92 7.21 19.73
N VAL A 244 -4.80 7.33 20.46
CA VAL A 244 -4.67 8.26 21.59
C VAL A 244 -4.84 9.71 21.13
N TYR A 245 -4.19 10.09 20.02
CA TYR A 245 -4.36 11.44 19.46
C TYR A 245 -5.79 11.68 18.95
N ARG A 246 -6.44 10.68 18.37
CA ARG A 246 -7.83 10.77 17.93
C ARG A 246 -8.79 10.95 19.10
N ALA A 247 -8.56 10.28 20.22
CA ALA A 247 -9.34 10.48 21.44
C ALA A 247 -9.13 11.89 22.02
N GLN A 248 -7.91 12.42 22.01
CA GLN A 248 -7.65 13.80 22.44
C GLN A 248 -8.32 14.83 21.53
N LEU A 249 -8.41 14.56 20.22
CA LEU A 249 -9.05 15.43 19.24
C LEU A 249 -10.53 15.69 19.56
N GLU A 250 -11.24 14.73 20.16
CA GLU A 250 -12.63 14.91 20.60
C GLU A 250 -12.78 16.11 21.56
N HIS A 251 -11.77 16.36 22.39
CA HIS A 251 -11.74 17.50 23.31
C HIS A 251 -11.15 18.77 22.66
N ASP A 252 -10.08 18.62 21.89
CA ASP A 252 -9.33 19.77 21.36
C ASP A 252 -10.00 20.42 20.13
N ASP A 253 -10.59 19.61 19.25
CA ASP A 253 -11.39 20.06 18.10
C ASP A 253 -12.58 19.09 17.87
N PRO A 254 -13.66 19.22 18.68
CA PRO A 254 -14.82 18.34 18.59
C PRO A 254 -15.52 18.41 17.22
N LYS A 255 -15.35 19.51 16.48
CA LYS A 255 -15.95 19.66 15.15
C LYS A 255 -15.22 18.81 14.13
N LEU A 256 -13.89 18.87 14.11
CA LEU A 256 -13.09 18.02 13.24
C LEU A 256 -13.25 16.54 13.59
N PHE A 257 -13.25 16.21 14.89
CA PHE A 257 -13.52 14.85 15.36
C PHE A 257 -14.86 14.31 14.82
N ALA A 258 -15.95 15.06 15.02
CA ALA A 258 -17.27 14.66 14.54
C ALA A 258 -17.33 14.51 13.01
N GLU A 259 -16.63 15.36 12.27
CA GLU A 259 -16.53 15.24 10.81
C GLU A 259 -15.83 13.94 10.39
N LEU A 260 -14.68 13.63 10.99
CA LEU A 260 -13.90 12.43 10.66
C LEU A 260 -14.68 11.16 10.99
N VAL A 261 -15.34 11.10 12.16
CA VAL A 261 -16.20 9.98 12.55
C VAL A 261 -17.38 9.82 11.58
N ALA A 262 -17.99 10.93 11.14
CA ALA A 262 -19.09 10.87 10.17
C ALA A 262 -18.62 10.34 8.79
N ILE A 263 -17.43 10.72 8.34
CA ILE A 263 -16.82 10.19 7.11
C ILE A 263 -16.58 8.68 7.24
N GLU A 264 -16.00 8.25 8.37
CA GLU A 264 -15.69 6.84 8.66
C GLU A 264 -16.96 5.98 8.71
N ALA A 265 -18.01 6.46 9.39
CA ALA A 265 -19.29 5.77 9.48
C ALA A 265 -20.00 5.64 8.13
N LYS A 266 -19.95 6.69 7.29
CA LYS A 266 -20.58 6.68 5.97
C LYS A 266 -19.96 5.64 5.03
N ASN A 267 -18.66 5.39 5.19
CA ASN A 267 -17.90 4.58 4.25
C ASN A 267 -17.60 3.17 4.75
N ALA A 268 -18.15 2.75 5.90
CA ALA A 268 -17.99 1.39 6.42
C ALA A 268 -18.33 0.32 5.35
N PRO A 269 -17.57 -0.78 5.27
CA PRO A 269 -17.74 -1.75 4.20
C PRO A 269 -19.09 -2.46 4.31
N ALA A 270 -19.76 -2.64 3.17
CA ALA A 270 -21.02 -3.36 3.10
C ALA A 270 -20.81 -4.83 3.55
N GLY A 271 -21.55 -5.28 4.56
CA GLY A 271 -21.42 -6.64 5.11
C GLY A 271 -20.47 -6.77 6.30
N ALA A 272 -19.95 -5.67 6.86
CA ALA A 272 -19.36 -5.71 8.19
C ALA A 272 -20.39 -6.29 9.20
N LYS A 273 -19.93 -7.14 10.13
CA LYS A 273 -20.80 -7.66 11.20
C LYS A 273 -21.47 -6.48 11.92
N GLU A 274 -22.72 -6.66 12.34
CA GLU A 274 -23.44 -5.64 13.11
C GLU A 274 -22.56 -5.16 14.28
N GLY A 275 -22.24 -3.86 14.30
CA GLY A 275 -21.32 -3.25 15.28
C GLY A 275 -19.84 -3.18 14.90
N VAL A 276 -19.46 -3.45 13.64
CA VAL A 276 -18.09 -3.25 13.12
C VAL A 276 -18.07 -2.15 12.07
N THR A 277 -17.35 -1.08 12.35
CA THR A 277 -17.15 0.10 11.51
C THR A 277 -15.66 0.40 11.39
N TYR A 278 -15.23 1.18 10.39
CA TYR A 278 -13.88 1.75 10.41
C TYR A 278 -13.64 2.68 11.62
N ALA A 279 -14.69 3.03 12.36
CA ALA A 279 -14.62 3.86 13.55
C ALA A 279 -14.22 3.06 14.81
N ASP A 280 -14.29 1.73 14.77
CA ASP A 280 -13.97 0.91 15.94
C ASP A 280 -12.45 0.82 16.14
N PRO A 281 -11.96 1.08 17.36
CA PRO A 281 -10.56 0.86 17.68
C PRO A 281 -10.19 -0.60 17.44
N VAL A 282 -9.02 -0.82 16.82
CA VAL A 282 -8.52 -2.18 16.56
C VAL A 282 -7.89 -2.79 17.81
N TYR A 283 -7.52 -1.97 18.79
CA TYR A 283 -6.98 -2.40 20.08
C TYR A 283 -7.87 -1.91 21.21
N ASP A 284 -8.06 -2.74 22.24
CA ASP A 284 -8.47 -2.23 23.56
C ASP A 284 -7.36 -1.27 23.99
N VAL A 285 -7.64 0.04 23.91
CA VAL A 285 -6.75 1.08 24.44
C VAL A 285 -6.82 0.99 25.96
N ALA A 286 -6.25 -0.08 26.53
CA ALA A 286 -5.86 -0.12 27.92
C ALA A 286 -4.78 0.94 28.04
N MET A 287 -5.21 2.16 28.40
CA MET A 287 -4.40 3.33 28.71
C MET A 287 -2.92 2.98 28.75
N VAL A 288 -2.20 3.19 27.63
CA VAL A 288 -0.75 3.33 27.72
C VAL A 288 -0.61 4.51 28.65
N SER A 289 -0.27 4.22 29.91
CA SER A 289 -0.27 5.19 30.99
C SER A 289 0.70 6.29 30.59
N ALA A 290 0.15 7.35 30.02
CA ALA A 290 0.61 8.69 30.33
C ALA A 290 0.78 8.72 31.85
N SER A 291 1.95 9.17 32.30
CA SER A 291 2.35 9.10 33.71
C SER A 291 1.21 9.55 34.65
N ALA A 292 1.20 9.06 35.88
CA ALA A 292 0.20 9.39 36.92
C ALA A 292 0.02 10.90 37.24
N ASP A 293 0.72 11.79 36.54
CA ASP A 293 0.45 13.21 36.48
C ASP A 293 -0.21 13.59 35.14
N PRO A 294 -1.53 13.82 35.08
CA PRO A 294 -2.24 14.28 33.87
C PRO A 294 -1.76 15.66 33.38
N ARG A 295 -0.87 16.34 34.11
CA ARG A 295 -0.19 17.57 33.65
C ARG A 295 1.08 17.30 32.85
N ARG A 296 1.56 16.06 32.74
CA ARG A 296 2.80 15.73 32.01
C ARG A 296 2.62 15.33 30.54
N VAL A 297 1.38 15.11 30.08
CA VAL A 297 1.04 15.18 28.64
C VAL A 297 0.93 16.66 28.20
N LEU A 298 0.90 17.57 29.17
CA LEU A 298 0.61 18.99 29.04
C LEU A 298 1.87 19.83 29.25
N ASP A 299 2.95 19.51 28.52
CA ASP A 299 4.11 20.40 28.37
C ASP A 299 4.77 20.28 26.98
N LEU A 300 3.94 20.27 25.93
CA LEU A 300 4.37 20.51 24.53
C LEU A 300 3.72 21.78 23.97
N ARG A 301 3.51 22.79 24.83
CA ARG A 301 3.07 24.13 24.41
C ARG A 301 4.17 25.15 24.64
N ASN A 302 5.10 25.20 23.68
CA ASN A 302 5.68 26.47 23.26
C ASN A 302 5.05 26.89 21.93
N GLY A 303 3.79 27.30 22.00
CA GLY A 303 3.38 28.64 21.55
C GLY A 303 3.58 29.05 20.09
N ALA A 304 3.89 28.13 19.19
CA ALA A 304 3.85 28.36 17.77
C ALA A 304 3.42 27.07 17.07
N ILE A 305 2.12 26.97 16.77
CA ILE A 305 1.80 26.63 15.39
C ILE A 305 2.28 27.84 14.60
N SER A 306 3.60 27.93 14.36
CA SER A 306 3.98 28.39 13.03
C SER A 306 3.31 27.35 12.16
N SER A 307 2.43 27.80 11.28
CA SER A 307 2.22 27.14 10.00
C SER A 307 3.57 26.64 9.56
N ALA A 308 3.87 25.38 9.88
CA ALA A 308 5.01 24.72 9.31
C ALA A 308 4.50 24.55 7.90
N ASP A 309 4.92 25.50 7.07
CA ASP A 309 4.88 25.50 5.63
C ASP A 309 5.73 24.30 5.18
N LEU A 310 5.31 23.10 5.59
CA LEU A 310 5.90 21.80 5.30
C LEU A 310 5.32 21.25 3.99
N LEU A 311 4.58 22.10 3.27
CA LEU A 311 3.76 21.77 2.11
C LEU A 311 3.90 22.82 1.02
N THR A 312 5.10 23.01 0.49
CA THR A 312 5.21 23.39 -0.92
C THR A 312 6.46 22.74 -1.52
N ASP A 313 6.24 21.63 -2.21
CA ASP A 313 6.61 21.66 -3.62
C ASP A 313 5.37 21.22 -4.42
N PRO A 314 4.69 22.15 -5.12
CA PRO A 314 3.71 21.74 -6.10
C PRO A 314 4.45 20.89 -7.15
N LEU A 315 3.83 19.78 -7.58
CA LEU A 315 4.31 19.09 -8.77
C LEU A 315 4.50 20.11 -9.89
N SER A 316 5.61 19.97 -10.61
CA SER A 316 5.83 20.83 -11.76
C SER A 316 4.69 20.61 -12.75
N SER A 317 4.40 21.62 -13.58
CA SER A 317 3.42 21.45 -14.66
C SER A 317 3.82 20.33 -15.63
N ALA A 318 5.08 19.89 -15.63
CA ALA A 318 5.53 18.72 -16.39
C ALA A 318 5.02 17.42 -15.77
N ASP A 319 5.16 17.24 -14.46
CA ASP A 319 4.71 16.02 -13.75
C ASP A 319 3.18 15.86 -13.83
N ILE A 320 2.44 16.96 -13.70
CA ILE A 320 0.97 16.97 -13.84
C ILE A 320 0.56 16.59 -15.27
N ARG A 321 1.28 17.09 -16.28
CA ARG A 321 1.01 16.74 -17.69
C ARG A 321 1.30 15.27 -17.94
N GLN A 322 2.40 14.74 -17.41
CA GLN A 322 2.77 13.34 -17.58
C GLN A 322 1.75 12.39 -16.94
N ILE A 323 1.30 12.70 -15.72
CA ILE A 323 0.21 11.96 -15.03
C ILE A 323 -1.08 12.00 -15.87
N ASN A 324 -1.47 13.17 -16.40
CA ASN A 324 -2.70 13.30 -17.18
C ASN A 324 -2.63 12.58 -18.54
N VAL A 325 -1.47 12.56 -19.19
CA VAL A 325 -1.25 11.78 -20.42
C VAL A 325 -1.36 10.29 -20.11
N LEU A 326 -0.66 9.81 -19.09
CA LEU A 326 -0.74 8.39 -18.66
C LEU A 326 -2.18 8.00 -18.31
N LYS A 327 -2.89 8.86 -17.58
CA LYS A 327 -4.30 8.64 -17.24
C LYS A 327 -5.19 8.55 -18.48
N THR A 328 -5.02 9.45 -19.44
CA THR A 328 -5.81 9.45 -20.69
C THR A 328 -5.51 8.20 -21.54
N GLU A 329 -4.26 7.76 -21.57
CA GLU A 329 -3.84 6.55 -22.29
C GLU A 329 -4.32 5.26 -21.60
N LEU A 330 -4.38 5.23 -20.27
CA LEU A 330 -4.91 4.12 -19.49
C LEU A 330 -6.44 4.04 -19.54
N GLU A 331 -7.12 5.19 -19.66
CA GLU A 331 -8.58 5.28 -19.79
C GLU A 331 -9.06 5.10 -21.25
N ALA A 332 -8.14 5.09 -22.23
CA ALA A 332 -8.48 4.86 -23.63
C ALA A 332 -8.88 3.38 -23.85
N PRO A 333 -10.05 3.11 -24.45
CA PRO A 333 -10.43 1.74 -24.78
C PRO A 333 -9.43 1.15 -25.76
N THR A 334 -8.82 0.02 -25.40
CA THR A 334 -8.04 -0.81 -26.32
C THR A 334 -8.95 -1.18 -27.49
N MET A 335 -8.68 -0.62 -28.67
CA MET A 335 -9.25 -1.16 -29.90
C MET A 335 -8.74 -2.59 -30.05
N HIS A 336 -9.70 -3.53 -30.12
CA HIS A 336 -9.51 -4.95 -30.32
C HIS A 336 -8.73 -5.29 -31.59
#